data_AF-A0ABD1I275-F1
#
_entry.id   AF-A0ABD1I275-F1
#
_cell.length_a   1.000
_cell.length_b   1.000
_cell.length_c   1.000
_cell.angle_alpha   90.00
_cell.angle_beta   90.00
_cell.angle_gamma   90.00
#
_symmetry.space_group_name_H-M   'P 1'
#
loop_
_entity.id
_entity.type
_entity.pdbx_description
1 polymer ?
#
loop_
_entity_poly.entity_id
_entity_poly.type
_entity_poly.pdbx_seq_one_letter_code
_entity_poly.pdbx_strand_id
1 'polypeptide(L)'
;MPPETTLLCFFLVLLLPPHASASGDGSKWNLLLSNVGISAMHMQLLHADRMVIFDFGPSNISLPNGRCCRDSNDRALTVDCIAHSVEYNVGTNSIHPSPSSPTSGAPSA
;
A
#
# COMPACT_ATOMS: atom_id res chain seq x y z
N MET A 1 -25.94 46.38 11.43
CA MET A 1 -26.34 45.02 11.86
C MET A 1 -27.07 45.15 13.18
N PRO A 2 -28.28 44.58 13.33
CA PRO A 2 -29.05 44.73 14.56
C PRO A 2 -28.35 44.03 15.74
N PRO A 3 -28.46 44.56 16.97
CA PRO A 3 -27.79 44.01 18.16
C PRO A 3 -28.23 42.56 18.45
N GLU A 4 -29.46 42.21 18.05
CA GLU A 4 -30.05 40.87 18.13
C GLU A 4 -29.22 39.81 17.38
N THR A 5 -28.75 40.13 16.16
CA THR A 5 -27.90 39.20 15.38
C THR A 5 -26.54 38.97 16.03
N THR A 6 -25.99 39.98 16.69
CA THR A 6 -24.70 39.85 17.39
C THR A 6 -24.84 38.94 18.60
N LEU A 7 -25.93 39.09 19.36
CA LEU A 7 -26.22 38.27 20.53
C LEU A 7 -26.50 36.81 20.14
N LEU A 8 -27.27 36.59 19.08
CA LEU A 8 -27.54 35.26 18.53
C LEU A 8 -26.25 34.55 18.09
N CYS A 9 -25.38 35.24 17.35
CA CYS A 9 -24.08 34.70 16.94
C CYS A 9 -23.19 34.33 18.14
N PHE A 10 -23.17 35.17 19.18
CA PHE A 10 -22.39 34.90 20.40
C PHE A 10 -22.92 33.66 21.14
N PHE A 11 -24.24 33.52 21.26
CA PHE A 11 -24.87 32.31 21.82
C PHE A 11 -24.59 31.07 20.96
N LEU A 12 -24.63 31.17 19.63
CA LEU A 12 -24.28 30.06 18.73
C LEU A 12 -22.83 29.62 18.90
N VAL A 13 -21.90 30.56 19.08
CA VAL A 13 -20.47 30.27 19.31
C VAL A 13 -20.25 29.63 20.69
N LEU A 14 -21.00 30.04 21.72
CA LEU A 14 -20.93 29.43 23.06
C LEU A 14 -21.50 28.01 23.12
N LEU A 15 -22.43 27.67 22.22
CA LEU A 15 -23.02 26.33 22.11
C LEU A 15 -22.18 25.36 21.27
N LEU A 16 -21.12 25.85 20.59
CA LEU A 16 -20.19 24.96 19.91
C LEU A 16 -19.37 24.19 20.95
N PRO A 17 -19.34 22.85 20.90
CA PRO A 17 -18.48 22.08 21.79
C PRO A 17 -17.02 22.50 21.56
N PRO A 18 -16.21 22.61 22.64
CA PRO A 18 -14.80 22.90 22.50
C PRO A 18 -14.19 21.89 21.54
N HIS A 19 -13.45 22.37 20.54
CA HIS A 19 -12.72 21.50 19.64
C HIS A 19 -11.87 20.56 20.48
N ALA A 20 -12.22 19.27 20.46
CA ALA A 20 -11.40 18.26 21.08
C ALA A 20 -10.05 18.33 20.36
N SER A 21 -9.04 18.90 21.03
CA SER A 21 -7.66 18.70 20.62
C SER A 21 -7.49 17.20 20.52
N ALA A 22 -7.14 16.71 19.33
CA ALA A 22 -6.79 15.31 19.15
C ALA A 22 -5.61 15.04 20.10
N SER A 23 -5.89 14.46 21.26
CA SER A 23 -4.86 13.90 22.11
C SER A 23 -4.17 12.84 21.27
N GLY A 24 -2.87 13.00 21.05
CA GLY A 24 -2.04 12.09 20.23
C GLY A 24 -2.00 10.64 20.73
N ASP A 25 -2.80 10.29 21.73
CA ASP A 25 -2.87 8.99 22.40
C ASP A 25 -3.85 8.00 21.74
N GLY A 26 -4.56 8.39 20.67
CA GLY A 26 -5.58 7.56 20.02
C GLY A 26 -5.08 6.61 18.91
N SER A 27 -3.90 6.87 18.35
CA SER A 27 -3.41 6.16 17.16
C SER A 27 -2.30 5.18 17.54
N LYS A 28 -2.61 3.88 17.54
CA LYS A 28 -1.63 2.82 17.79
C LYS A 28 -1.20 2.19 16.48
N TRP A 29 0.11 2.05 16.29
CA TRP A 29 0.65 1.20 15.25
C TRP A 29 0.49 -0.26 15.65
N ASN A 30 -0.08 -1.07 14.76
CA ASN A 30 -0.14 -2.52 14.93
C ASN A 30 0.69 -3.19 13.84
N LEU A 31 1.54 -4.14 14.24
CA LEU A 31 2.29 -4.96 13.29
C LEU A 31 1.35 -6.03 12.73
N LEU A 32 1.05 -5.95 11.43
CA LEU A 32 0.18 -6.94 10.77
C LEU A 32 0.96 -8.17 10.30
N LEU A 33 2.13 -7.93 9.70
CA LEU A 33 3.07 -8.97 9.25
C LEU A 33 4.49 -8.58 9.64
N SER A 34 5.24 -9.53 10.18
CA SER A 34 6.66 -9.35 10.49
C SER A 34 7.56 -9.41 9.25
N ASN A 35 7.11 -10.07 8.19
CA ASN A 35 7.83 -10.21 6.93
C ASN A 35 6.86 -10.48 5.77
N VAL A 36 7.04 -9.78 4.66
CA VAL A 36 6.23 -9.92 3.43
C VAL A 36 6.96 -10.65 2.30
N GLY A 37 8.20 -11.08 2.54
CA GLY A 37 9.01 -11.90 1.62
C GLY A 37 9.83 -11.13 0.58
N ILE A 38 9.69 -9.80 0.53
CA ILE A 38 10.38 -8.93 -0.43
C ILE A 38 11.01 -7.70 0.23
N SER A 39 12.04 -7.13 -0.39
CA SER A 39 12.66 -5.87 0.04
C SER A 39 11.96 -4.67 -0.60
N ALA A 40 11.00 -4.05 0.09
CA ALA A 40 10.14 -3.02 -0.50
C ALA A 40 10.89 -1.79 -1.02
N MET A 41 10.61 -1.41 -2.28
CA MET A 41 10.99 -0.14 -2.92
C MET A 41 9.82 0.83 -2.98
N HIS A 42 8.71 0.37 -3.57
CA HIS A 42 7.53 1.15 -3.85
C HIS A 42 6.30 0.37 -3.38
N MET A 43 5.30 1.08 -2.88
CA MET A 43 4.00 0.51 -2.53
C MET A 43 2.88 1.39 -3.07
N GLN A 44 1.83 0.77 -3.58
CA GLN A 44 0.64 1.44 -4.07
C GLN A 44 -0.60 0.82 -3.45
N LEU A 45 -1.42 1.67 -2.86
CA LEU A 45 -2.72 1.29 -2.33
C LEU A 45 -3.69 1.03 -3.49
N LEU A 46 -4.42 -0.07 -3.39
CA LEU A 46 -5.48 -0.49 -4.30
C LEU A 46 -6.84 -0.35 -3.59
N HIS A 47 -7.92 -0.57 -4.34
CA HIS A 47 -9.25 -0.67 -3.78
C HIS A 47 -9.40 -1.88 -2.85
N ALA A 48 -10.31 -1.77 -1.88
CA ALA A 48 -10.69 -2.84 -0.95
C ALA A 48 -9.52 -3.40 -0.14
N ASP A 49 -8.77 -2.50 0.49
CA ASP A 49 -7.72 -2.80 1.48
C ASP A 49 -6.62 -3.73 0.97
N ARG A 50 -6.26 -3.56 -0.31
CA ARG A 50 -5.13 -4.26 -0.91
C ARG A 50 -4.03 -3.28 -1.27
N MET A 51 -2.79 -3.73 -1.28
CA MET A 51 -1.66 -2.95 -1.77
C MET A 51 -0.72 -3.82 -2.58
N VAL A 52 -0.16 -3.28 -3.66
CA VAL A 52 0.99 -3.90 -4.32
C VAL A 52 2.26 -3.30 -3.76
N ILE A 53 3.22 -4.15 -3.44
CA ILE A 53 4.57 -3.77 -2.99
C ILE A 53 5.55 -4.31 -4.03
N PHE A 54 6.43 -3.45 -4.54
CA PHE A 54 7.51 -3.78 -5.47
C PHE A 54 8.84 -3.87 -4.74
N ASP A 55 9.72 -4.76 -5.18
CA ASP A 55 11.02 -4.94 -4.54
C ASP A 55 12.14 -4.06 -5.10
N PHE A 56 13.24 -3.95 -4.35
CA PHE A 56 14.51 -3.34 -4.75
C PHE A 56 15.67 -4.33 -4.58
N GLY A 57 15.50 -5.58 -5.01
CA GLY A 57 16.55 -6.58 -4.90
C GLY A 57 16.02 -7.99 -4.70
N PRO A 58 16.90 -8.96 -4.43
CA PRO A 58 16.52 -10.36 -4.34
C PRO A 58 15.42 -10.57 -3.30
N SER A 59 14.27 -11.07 -3.75
CA SER A 59 13.20 -11.49 -2.86
C SER A 59 13.37 -12.96 -2.45
N ASN A 60 12.80 -13.32 -1.30
CA ASN A 60 12.80 -14.70 -0.80
C ASN A 60 11.45 -15.38 -1.07
N ILE A 61 10.74 -14.95 -2.11
CA ILE A 61 9.42 -15.45 -2.46
C ILE A 61 9.42 -15.96 -3.90
N SER A 62 9.14 -17.25 -4.06
CA SER A 62 9.10 -17.89 -5.37
C SER A 62 7.75 -17.69 -6.03
N LEU A 63 7.75 -17.62 -7.37
CA LEU A 63 6.50 -17.63 -8.12
C LEU A 63 5.79 -18.98 -7.95
N PRO A 64 4.46 -18.97 -7.70
CA PRO A 64 3.72 -20.20 -7.47
C PRO A 64 3.73 -21.10 -8.71
N ASN A 65 3.74 -22.41 -8.46
CA ASN A 65 3.75 -23.48 -9.47
C ASN A 65 4.99 -23.49 -10.39
N GLY A 66 6.13 -22.96 -9.93
CA GLY A 66 7.40 -23.02 -10.69
C GLY A 66 7.38 -22.21 -11.99
N ARG A 67 6.53 -21.18 -12.05
CA ARG A 67 6.38 -20.30 -13.21
C ARG A 67 7.52 -19.28 -13.29
N CYS A 68 8.73 -19.77 -13.55
CA CYS A 68 9.87 -18.89 -13.76
C CYS A 68 9.76 -18.17 -15.10
N CYS A 69 10.07 -16.88 -15.12
CA CYS A 69 10.34 -16.15 -16.35
C CYS A 69 11.64 -16.69 -16.96
N ARG A 70 11.64 -17.01 -18.24
CA ARG A 70 12.84 -17.43 -18.97
C ARG A 70 13.02 -16.50 -20.15
N ASP A 71 14.05 -15.66 -20.08
CA ASP A 71 14.40 -14.73 -21.15
C ASP A 71 15.92 -14.77 -21.38
N SER A 72 16.34 -15.27 -22.53
CA SER A 72 17.75 -15.35 -22.92
C SER A 72 18.39 -13.97 -23.10
N ASN A 73 17.59 -12.91 -23.24
CA ASN A 73 18.06 -11.54 -23.40
C ASN A 73 18.10 -10.77 -22.07
N ASP A 74 17.58 -11.33 -20.98
CA ASP A 74 17.65 -10.70 -19.66
C ASP A 74 19.13 -10.63 -19.22
N ARG A 75 19.56 -9.40 -18.92
CA ARG A 75 20.95 -9.09 -18.56
C ARG A 75 21.28 -9.37 -17.10
N ALA A 76 20.25 -9.47 -16.25
CA ALA A 76 20.40 -9.80 -14.84
C ALA A 76 20.32 -11.32 -14.65
N LEU A 77 19.23 -11.95 -15.08
CA LEU A 77 18.94 -13.37 -14.83
C LEU A 77 18.17 -14.01 -16.00
N THR A 78 18.80 -14.94 -16.72
CA THR A 78 18.14 -15.67 -17.83
C THR A 78 16.96 -16.55 -17.39
N VAL A 79 16.98 -17.01 -16.14
CA VAL A 79 15.87 -17.75 -15.51
C VAL A 79 15.58 -17.09 -14.18
N ASP A 80 14.42 -16.44 -14.10
CA ASP A 80 13.96 -15.73 -12.92
C ASP A 80 12.74 -16.43 -12.32
N CYS A 81 12.91 -16.98 -11.13
CA CYS A 81 11.89 -17.74 -10.42
C CYS A 81 11.31 -17.00 -9.21
N ILE A 82 11.74 -15.76 -8.96
CA ILE A 82 11.34 -14.99 -7.79
C ILE A 82 10.28 -13.95 -8.17
N ALA A 83 9.45 -13.56 -7.21
CA ALA A 83 8.46 -12.50 -7.45
C ALA A 83 9.09 -11.13 -7.18
N HIS A 84 8.97 -10.20 -8.13
CA HIS A 84 9.40 -8.79 -7.99
C HIS A 84 8.33 -7.88 -7.39
N SER A 85 7.17 -8.47 -7.10
CA SER A 85 6.08 -7.78 -6.45
C SER A 85 5.22 -8.75 -5.67
N VAL A 86 4.55 -8.23 -4.66
CA VAL A 86 3.52 -8.93 -3.91
C VAL A 86 2.28 -8.07 -3.77
N GLU A 87 1.11 -8.70 -3.86
CA GLU A 87 -0.15 -8.12 -3.42
C GLU A 87 -0.39 -8.52 -1.97
N TYR A 88 -0.53 -7.53 -1.09
CA TYR A 88 -0.93 -7.72 0.28
C TYR A 88 -2.39 -7.37 0.47
N ASN A 89 -3.17 -8.30 1.01
CA ASN A 89 -4.55 -8.09 1.42
C ASN A 89 -4.60 -7.89 2.93
N VAL A 90 -4.94 -6.67 3.37
CA VAL A 90 -5.01 -6.30 4.79
C VAL A 90 -6.15 -7.04 5.49
N GLY A 91 -7.30 -7.22 4.83
CA GLY A 91 -8.49 -7.85 5.40
C GLY A 91 -8.29 -9.33 5.74
N THR A 92 -7.54 -10.07 4.92
CA THR A 92 -7.20 -11.48 5.14
C THR A 92 -5.81 -11.68 5.73
N ASN A 93 -5.04 -10.60 5.89
CA ASN A 93 -3.63 -10.60 6.29
C ASN A 93 -2.76 -11.57 5.45
N SER A 94 -2.99 -11.62 4.14
CA SER A 94 -2.37 -12.59 3.22
C SER A 94 -1.53 -11.93 2.13
N ILE A 95 -0.48 -12.63 1.71
CA ILE A 95 0.47 -12.20 0.68
C ILE A 95 0.33 -13.10 -0.55
N HIS A 96 0.24 -12.48 -1.72
CA HIS A 96 0.18 -13.16 -3.02
C HIS A 96 1.35 -12.70 -3.90
N PRO A 97 2.29 -13.61 -4.25
CA PRO A 97 3.37 -13.28 -5.17
C PRO A 97 2.84 -13.06 -6.59
N SER A 98 3.23 -11.96 -7.23
CA SER A 98 2.90 -11.66 -8.63
C SER A 98 4.14 -11.75 -9.53
N PRO A 99 4.00 -12.30 -10.76
CA PRO A 99 5.03 -12.16 -11.77
C PRO A 99 5.31 -10.68 -12.03
N SER A 100 6.56 -10.33 -12.33
CA SER A 100 6.83 -9.07 -13.03
C SER A 100 6.01 -9.07 -14.32
N SER A 101 5.21 -8.02 -14.56
CA SER A 101 4.45 -7.89 -15.80
C SER A 101 5.40 -8.02 -17.00
N PRO A 102 5.12 -8.86 -18.01
CA PRO A 102 6.03 -9.09 -19.14
C PRO A 102 6.06 -7.93 -20.16
N THR A 103 5.74 -6.70 -19.77
CA THR A 103 5.43 -5.61 -20.71
C THR A 103 6.27 -4.35 -20.52
N SER A 104 7.56 -4.46 -20.20
CA SER A 104 8.50 -3.35 -20.36
C SER A 104 9.40 -3.47 -21.60
N GLY A 105 9.20 -4.48 -22.46
CA GLY A 105 10.08 -4.70 -23.64
C GLY A 105 9.43 -5.08 -24.97
N ALA A 106 8.13 -5.41 -25.03
CA ALA A 106 7.45 -5.71 -26.29
C ALA A 106 6.64 -4.48 -26.74
N PRO A 107 6.96 -3.82 -27.87
CA PRO A 107 6.02 -2.88 -28.46
C PRO A 107 4.78 -3.65 -28.88
N SER A 108 3.61 -3.16 -28.45
CA SER A 108 2.33 -3.57 -29.00
C SER A 108 2.34 -3.36 -30.51
N ALA A 109 2.34 -4.45 -31.27
CA ALA A 109 2.04 -4.50 -32.70
C ALA A 109 1.38 -5.84 -33.01
#